data_AF-A0A1I3SIZ8-F1
#
_entry.id   AF-A0A1I3SIZ8-F1
#
_cell.length_a   1.000
_cell.length_b   1.000
_cell.length_c   1.000
_cell.angle_alpha   90.00
_cell.angle_beta   90.00
_cell.angle_gamma   90.00
#
_symmetry.space_group_name_H-M   'P 1'
#
loop_
_entity.id
_entity.type
_entity.pdbx_description
1 polymer ?
#
loop_
_entity_poly.entity_id
_entity_poly.type
_entity_poly.pdbx_seq_one_letter_code
_entity_poly.pdbx_strand_id
1 'polypeptide(L)'
;MTIAIKKWGNSQGIIIPTNILNQIGLRIGGALDMKVDSGRIILTPRKERKIFSEADLLAGLNEYNAHADELAVITSAELGE
;
A
#
# COMPACT_ATOMS: atom_id res chain seq x y z
N MET A 1 -12.04 -10.90 21.35
CA MET A 1 -12.05 -9.42 21.28
C MET A 1 -13.41 -8.99 20.76
N THR A 2 -14.13 -8.14 21.49
CA THR A 2 -15.45 -7.65 21.07
C THR A 2 -15.28 -6.23 20.52
N ILE A 3 -15.75 -5.98 19.29
CA ILE A 3 -15.67 -4.67 18.65
C ILE A 3 -17.09 -4.13 18.50
N ALA A 4 -17.31 -2.89 18.92
CA ALA A 4 -18.59 -2.21 18.74
C ALA A 4 -18.63 -1.47 17.41
N ILE A 5 -19.79 -1.47 16.78
CA ILE A 5 -20.08 -0.67 15.59
C ILE A 5 -20.39 0.76 16.03
N LYS A 6 -19.70 1.75 15.46
CA LYS A 6 -19.91 3.18 15.72
C LYS A 6 -20.55 3.85 14.51
N LYS A 7 -21.40 4.85 14.75
CA LYS A 7 -21.94 5.69 13.67
C LYS A 7 -20.88 6.69 13.21
N TRP A 8 -20.68 6.79 11.90
CA TRP A 8 -19.85 7.82 11.27
C TRP A 8 -20.66 8.45 10.14
N GLY A 9 -21.28 9.60 10.41
CA GLY A 9 -22.18 10.26 9.47
C GLY A 9 -23.35 9.36 9.07
N ASN A 10 -23.49 9.10 7.77
CA ASN A 10 -24.51 8.19 7.20
C ASN A 10 -24.09 6.71 7.20
N SER A 11 -22.86 6.41 7.64
CA SER A 11 -22.29 5.07 7.63
C SER A 11 -22.02 4.55 9.04
N GLN A 12 -21.58 3.29 9.09
CA GLN A 12 -21.17 2.62 10.31
C GLN A 12 -19.73 2.13 10.16
N GLY A 13 -18.93 2.27 11.20
CA GLY A 13 -17.52 1.90 11.22
C GLY A 13 -17.17 1.05 12.43
N ILE A 14 -16.06 0.34 12.32
CA ILE A 14 -15.42 -0.38 13.42
C ILE A 14 -14.03 0.21 13.66
N ILE A 15 -13.53 0.11 14.89
CA ILE A 15 -12.15 0.44 15.20
C ILE A 15 -11.33 -0.84 15.07
N ILE A 16 -10.35 -0.82 14.17
CA ILE A 16 -9.39 -1.92 14.00
C ILE A 16 -8.15 -1.58 14.84
N PRO A 17 -7.82 -2.36 15.88
CA PRO A 17 -6.61 -2.15 16.67
C PRO A 17 -5.34 -2.28 15.83
N THR A 18 -4.31 -1.50 16.18
CA THR A 18 -3.03 -1.42 15.45
C THR A 18 -2.32 -2.77 15.33
N ASN A 19 -2.41 -3.62 16.36
CA ASN A 19 -1.81 -4.97 16.32
C ASN A 19 -2.43 -5.84 15.22
N ILE A 20 -3.75 -5.80 15.02
CA ILE A 20 -4.44 -6.53 13.95
C ILE A 20 -4.06 -5.96 12.59
N LEU A 21 -4.02 -4.63 12.46
CA LEU A 21 -3.64 -3.96 11.22
C LEU A 21 -2.21 -4.38 10.76
N ASN A 22 -1.28 -4.44 11.70
CA ASN A 22 0.10 -4.87 11.45
C ASN A 22 0.19 -6.36 11.07
N GLN A 23 -0.62 -7.23 11.68
CA GLN A 23 -0.63 -8.66 11.36
C GLN A 23 -1.04 -8.95 9.92
N ILE A 24 -1.94 -8.13 9.36
CA ILE A 24 -2.37 -8.24 7.95
C ILE A 24 -1.51 -7.42 6.99
N GLY A 25 -0.41 -6.81 7.47
CA GLY A 25 0.53 -6.03 6.67
C GLY A 25 -0.06 -4.75 6.06
N LEU A 26 -1.17 -4.24 6.60
CA LEU A 26 -1.76 -2.99 6.13
C LEU A 26 -1.15 -1.80 6.88
N ARG A 27 -1.15 -0.63 6.24
CA ARG A 27 -0.83 0.65 6.87
C ARG A 27 -2.02 1.59 6.78
N ILE A 28 -1.98 2.67 7.56
CA ILE A 28 -2.99 3.74 7.50
C ILE A 28 -3.02 4.27 6.06
N GLY A 29 -4.23 4.41 5.50
CA GLY A 29 -4.43 4.78 4.09
C GLY A 29 -4.41 3.61 3.11
N GLY A 30 -4.13 2.39 3.56
CA GLY A 30 -4.25 1.18 2.73
C GLY A 30 -5.69 0.87 2.35
N ALA A 31 -5.89 0.35 1.15
CA ALA A 31 -7.20 -0.08 0.66
C ALA A 31 -7.53 -1.52 1.08
N LEU A 32 -8.80 -1.77 1.37
CA LEU A 32 -9.36 -3.09 1.68
C LEU A 32 -10.51 -3.37 0.73
N ASP A 33 -10.54 -4.59 0.17
CA ASP A 33 -11.73 -5.12 -0.49
C ASP A 33 -12.65 -5.73 0.56
N MET A 34 -13.95 -5.43 0.46
CA MET A 34 -14.97 -5.95 1.36
C MET A 34 -15.94 -6.87 0.62
N LYS A 35 -16.16 -8.07 1.16
CA LYS A 35 -17.15 -9.04 0.66
C LYS A 35 -18.01 -9.56 1.79
N VAL A 36 -19.26 -9.90 1.46
CA VAL A 36 -20.16 -10.60 2.38
C VAL A 36 -20.28 -12.04 1.89
N ASP A 37 -19.85 -12.99 2.71
CA ASP A 37 -19.97 -14.42 2.44
C ASP A 37 -20.60 -15.11 3.65
N SER A 38 -21.72 -15.79 3.43
CA SER A 38 -22.35 -16.64 4.45
C SER A 38 -22.58 -15.93 5.80
N GLY A 39 -23.02 -14.66 5.75
CA GLY A 39 -23.26 -13.83 6.94
C GLY A 39 -21.99 -13.26 7.58
N ARG A 40 -20.82 -13.45 6.97
CA ARG A 40 -19.53 -12.92 7.43
C ARG A 40 -19.07 -11.78 6.54
N ILE A 41 -18.47 -10.76 7.14
CA ILE A 41 -17.76 -9.71 6.42
C ILE A 41 -16.29 -10.16 6.31
N ILE A 42 -15.83 -10.33 5.08
CA ILE A 42 -14.44 -10.65 4.76
C ILE A 42 -13.77 -9.38 4.23
N LEU A 43 -12.74 -8.93 4.93
CA LEU A 43 -11.91 -7.80 4.54
C LEU A 43 -10.54 -8.31 4.09
N THR A 44 -10.16 -7.98 2.86
CA THR A 44 -8.90 -8.43 2.26
C THR A 44 -8.04 -7.23 1.87
N PRO A 45 -6.76 -7.16 2.27
CA PRO A 45 -5.80 -6.17 1.77
C PRO A 45 -5.81 -6.09 0.24
N ARG A 46 -6.17 -4.92 -0.30
CA ARG A 46 -6.08 -4.68 -1.74
C ARG A 46 -4.63 -4.39 -2.08
N LYS A 47 -3.93 -5.37 -2.66
CA LYS A 47 -2.58 -5.16 -3.19
C LYS A 47 -2.70 -4.44 -4.53
N GLU A 48 -2.63 -3.11 -4.51
CA GLU A 48 -2.39 -2.34 -5.72
C GLU A 48 -0.93 -2.56 -6.15
N ARG A 49 -0.67 -3.70 -6.81
CA ARG A 49 0.54 -3.83 -7.61
C ARG A 49 0.30 -2.99 -8.86
N LYS A 50 0.94 -1.83 -8.93
CA LYS A 50 1.14 -1.17 -10.21
C LYS A 50 2.03 -2.10 -11.03
N ILE A 51 1.42 -2.76 -12.02
CA ILE A 51 2.14 -3.61 -12.95
C ILE A 51 2.66 -2.65 -14.02
N PHE A 52 3.98 -2.49 -14.07
CA PHE A 52 4.64 -1.74 -15.12
C PHE A 52 5.44 -2.74 -15.96
N SER A 53 5.41 -2.60 -17.28
CA SER A 53 6.41 -3.21 -18.14
C SER A 53 7.67 -2.36 -18.19
N GLU A 54 8.80 -2.95 -18.58
CA GLU A 54 10.03 -2.18 -18.85
C GLU A 54 9.78 -1.07 -19.87
N ALA A 55 9.02 -1.37 -20.93
CA ALA A 55 8.64 -0.38 -21.93
C ALA A 55 7.82 0.78 -21.32
N ASP A 56 6.92 0.52 -20.37
CA ASP A 56 6.14 1.58 -19.69
C ASP A 56 7.03 2.45 -18.82
N LEU A 57 8.04 1.86 -18.15
CA LEU A 57 8.97 2.59 -17.29
C LEU A 57 9.96 3.44 -18.08
N LEU A 58 10.37 2.96 -19.26
CA LEU A 58 11.28 3.68 -20.16
C LEU A 58 10.54 4.66 -21.08
N ALA A 59 9.21 4.64 -21.10
CA ALA A 59 8.41 5.50 -21.96
C ALA A 59 8.67 6.99 -21.63
N GLY A 60 9.23 7.70 -22.60
CA GLY A 60 9.53 9.13 -22.47
C GLY A 60 10.83 9.45 -21.75
N LEU A 61 11.65 8.45 -21.40
CA LEU A 61 13.00 8.67 -20.86
C LEU A 61 13.89 9.36 -21.93
N ASN A 62 14.59 10.41 -21.54
CA ASN A 62 15.49 11.24 -22.34
C ASN A 62 16.66 11.74 -21.46
N GLU A 63 17.65 12.37 -22.08
CA GLU A 63 18.86 12.85 -21.39
C GLU A 63 18.58 13.82 -20.23
N TYR A 64 17.49 14.59 -20.28
CA TYR A 64 17.14 15.57 -19.26
C TYR A 64 16.36 14.98 -18.07
N ASN A 65 15.56 13.94 -18.28
CA ASN A 65 14.77 13.30 -17.21
C ASN A 65 15.39 12.00 -16.68
N ALA A 66 16.47 11.54 -17.31
CA ALA A 66 17.26 10.42 -16.83
C ALA A 66 18.23 10.81 -15.71
N HIS A 67 18.18 12.05 -15.20
CA HIS A 67 19.13 12.59 -14.22
C HIS A 67 20.58 12.38 -14.67
N ALA A 68 20.86 12.49 -15.99
CA ALA A 68 22.19 12.21 -16.55
C ALA A 68 23.25 13.24 -16.13
N ASP A 69 22.81 14.38 -15.60
CA ASP A 69 23.61 15.43 -14.97
C ASP A 69 23.96 15.15 -13.50
N GLU A 70 23.30 14.17 -12.87
CA GLU A 70 23.58 13.73 -11.51
C GLU A 70 24.50 12.50 -11.51
N LEU A 71 25.63 12.58 -10.80
CA LEU A 71 26.43 11.39 -10.51
C LEU A 71 25.79 10.63 -9.35
N ALA A 72 25.55 9.34 -9.54
CA ALA A 72 25.05 8.48 -8.47
C ALA A 72 26.02 8.50 -7.28
N VAL A 73 25.51 8.88 -6.11
CA VAL A 73 26.26 8.80 -4.85
C VAL A 73 26.17 7.37 -4.35
N ILE A 74 27.33 6.72 -4.20
CA ILE A 74 27.42 5.35 -3.68
C ILE A 74 26.79 5.32 -2.29
N THR A 75 25.83 4.42 -2.09
CA THR A 75 25.17 4.25 -0.79
C THR A 75 26.04 3.44 0.16
N SER A 76 25.88 3.61 1.48
CA SER A 76 26.62 2.81 2.49
C SER A 76 26.44 1.30 2.29
N ALA A 77 25.26 0.88 1.81
CA ALA A 77 24.98 -0.53 1.50
C ALA A 77 25.81 -1.07 0.32
N GLU A 78 26.13 -0.22 -0.67
CA GLU A 78 27.01 -0.59 -1.79
C GLU A 78 28.50 -0.59 -1.41
N LEU A 79 28.86 0.10 -0.31
CA LEU A 79 30.19 0.07 0.30
C LEU A 79 30.39 -1.14 1.24
N GLY A 80 29.33 -1.93 1.48
CA GLY A 80 29.40 -3.14 2.31
C GLY A 80 29.33 -2.87 3.82
N GLU A 81 28.79 -1.71 4.24
CA GLU A 81 28.42 -1.41 5.63
C GLU A 81 27.02 -1.90 6.00
#